data_AF-A0A162K067-F1
#
_entry.id   AF-A0A162K067-F1
#
_cell.length_a   1.000
_cell.length_b   1.000
_cell.length_c   1.000
_cell.angle_alpha   90.00
_cell.angle_beta   90.00
_cell.angle_gamma   90.00
#
_symmetry.space_group_name_H-M   'P 1'
#
loop_
_entity.id
_entity.type
_entity.pdbx_description
1 polymer ?
#
loop_
_entity_poly.entity_id
_entity_poly.type
_entity_poly.pdbx_seq_one_letter_code
_entity_poly.pdbx_strand_id
1 'polypeptide(L)'
;MPRRISPKDYFPTMEELREQEEALLKGRNDHLVATANAHARPADVRAEWDDYSLARQRAIIKEHLIAVVVHPAGRGRRFDPDLLDPVWREET
;
A
#
# COMPACT_ATOMS: atom_id res chain seq x y z
N MET A 1 30.78 -26.06 7.59
CA MET A 1 29.73 -27.05 7.91
C MET A 1 28.39 -26.33 7.95
N PRO A 2 27.35 -26.77 7.22
CA PRO A 2 26.03 -26.14 7.30
C PRO A 2 25.42 -26.38 8.69
N ARG A 3 24.94 -25.33 9.35
CA ARG A 3 24.22 -25.43 10.63
C ARG A 3 22.91 -26.18 10.37
N ARG A 4 22.75 -27.39 10.94
CA ARG A 4 21.46 -28.10 10.98
C ARG A 4 20.57 -27.39 12.00
N ILE A 5 19.57 -26.67 11.51
CA ILE A 5 18.56 -26.01 12.34
C ILE A 5 17.51 -27.06 12.72
N SER A 6 17.22 -27.18 14.01
CA SER A 6 16.18 -28.08 14.54
C SER A 6 14.79 -27.51 14.23
N PRO A 7 13.76 -28.32 13.97
CA PRO A 7 12.39 -27.83 13.73
C PRO A 7 11.84 -26.96 14.86
N LYS A 8 12.28 -27.16 16.12
CA LYS A 8 11.86 -26.34 17.26
C LYS A 8 12.43 -24.91 17.22
N ASP A 9 13.57 -24.72 16.58
CA ASP A 9 14.22 -23.42 16.42
C ASP A 9 13.77 -22.73 15.11
N TYR A 10 13.25 -23.50 14.15
CA TYR A 10 12.87 -23.01 12.83
C TYR A 10 11.59 -22.15 12.84
N PHE A 11 10.55 -22.56 13.57
CA PHE A 11 9.26 -21.88 13.55
C PHE A 11 9.27 -20.47 14.16
N PRO A 12 9.91 -20.22 15.32
CA PRO A 12 10.01 -18.87 15.88
C PRO A 12 10.85 -17.94 14.99
N THR A 13 11.98 -18.42 14.47
CA THR A 13 12.84 -17.62 13.59
C THR A 13 12.16 -17.29 12.26
N MET A 14 11.30 -18.17 11.75
CA MET A 14 10.52 -17.90 10.53
C MET A 14 9.46 -16.81 10.72
N GLU A 15 8.87 -16.71 11.90
CA GLU A 15 7.90 -15.66 12.22
C GLU A 15 8.59 -14.30 12.29
N GLU A 16 9.70 -14.21 13.03
CA GLU A 16 10.54 -13.01 13.08
C GLU A 16 11.03 -12.57 11.69
N LEU A 17 11.45 -13.51 10.84
CA LEU A 17 11.91 -13.21 9.49
C LEU A 17 10.79 -12.71 8.58
N ARG A 18 9.55 -13.21 8.73
CA ARG A 18 8.39 -12.71 7.99
C ARG A 18 8.01 -11.30 8.43
N GLU A 19 8.02 -11.03 9.73
CA GLU A 19 7.78 -9.68 10.24
C GLU A 19 8.83 -8.69 9.72
N GLN A 20 10.11 -9.10 9.66
CA GLN A 20 11.18 -8.30 9.07
C GLN A 20 10.97 -8.08 7.56
N GLU A 21 10.58 -9.11 6.82
CA GLU A 21 10.27 -9.00 5.39
C GLU A 21 9.11 -8.02 5.16
N GLU A 22 8.02 -8.15 5.90
CA GLU A 22 6.87 -7.23 5.82
C GLU A 22 7.28 -5.79 6.16
N ALA A 23 8.08 -5.60 7.21
CA ALA A 23 8.59 -4.29 7.60
C ALA A 23 9.49 -3.69 6.51
N LEU A 24 10.34 -4.49 5.88
CA LEU A 24 11.21 -4.05 4.78
C LEU A 24 10.42 -3.70 3.52
N LEU A 25 9.40 -4.49 3.18
CA LEU A 25 8.50 -4.21 2.07
C LEU A 25 7.71 -2.91 2.31
N LYS A 26 7.24 -2.70 3.55
CA LYS A 26 6.60 -1.45 3.97
C LYS A 26 7.57 -0.27 3.87
N GLY A 27 8.77 -0.39 4.43
CA GLY A 27 9.78 0.67 4.40
C GLY A 27 10.22 1.04 2.98
N ARG A 28 10.37 0.05 2.09
CA ARG A 28 10.64 0.28 0.67
C ARG A 28 9.51 1.06 0.00
N ASN A 29 8.26 0.69 0.28
CA ASN A 29 7.09 1.38 -0.26
C ASN A 29 7.03 2.84 0.25
N ASP A 30 7.24 3.04 1.54
CA ASP A 30 7.24 4.37 2.17
C ASP A 30 8.35 5.27 1.58
N HIS A 31 9.53 4.71 1.30
CA HIS A 31 10.62 5.44 0.64
C HIS A 31 10.30 5.81 -0.82
N LEU A 32 9.69 4.90 -1.59
CA LEU A 32 9.25 5.19 -2.96
C LEU A 32 8.17 6.27 -2.99
N VAL A 33 7.27 6.28 -2.00
CA VAL A 33 6.26 7.35 -1.83
C VAL A 33 6.93 8.68 -1.49
N ALA A 34 7.85 8.71 -0.53
CA ALA A 34 8.54 9.93 -0.11
C ALA A 34 9.36 10.57 -1.26
N THR A 35 10.06 9.75 -2.04
CA THR A 35 10.82 10.22 -3.22
C THR A 35 9.91 10.73 -4.33
N ALA A 36 8.73 10.13 -4.54
CA ALA A 36 7.74 10.64 -5.47
C ALA A 36 7.20 12.02 -5.03
N ASN A 37 6.93 12.21 -3.73
CA ASN A 37 6.42 13.47 -3.18
C ASN A 37 7.47 14.58 -3.18
N ALA A 38 8.75 14.26 -2.93
CA ALA A 38 9.85 15.24 -2.98
C ALA A 38 10.09 15.81 -4.40
N HIS A 39 9.56 15.18 -5.44
CA HIS A 39 9.62 15.65 -6.83
C HIS A 39 8.29 16.24 -7.34
N ALA A 40 7.27 16.33 -6.49
CA ALA A 40 6.00 16.92 -6.83
C ALA A 40 6.12 18.46 -6.84
N ARG A 41 6.32 19.03 -8.04
CA ARG A 41 5.85 20.40 -8.33
C ARG A 41 4.33 20.44 -8.09
N PRO A 42 3.70 21.61 -7.91
CA PRO A 42 2.24 21.74 -8.01
C PRO A 42 1.86 21.53 -9.49
N ALA A 43 1.87 20.26 -9.89
CA ALA A 43 1.46 19.76 -11.18
C ALA A 43 -0.05 19.58 -11.17
N ASP A 44 -0.68 19.77 -12.33
CA ASP A 44 -2.10 19.49 -12.48
C ASP A 44 -2.30 17.97 -12.42
N VAL A 45 -2.62 17.48 -11.22
CA VAL A 45 -2.80 16.05 -10.93
C VAL A 45 -3.79 15.40 -11.90
N ARG A 46 -4.79 16.14 -12.37
CA ARG A 46 -5.82 15.60 -13.26
C ARG A 46 -5.31 15.48 -14.70
N ALA A 47 -4.52 16.44 -15.16
CA ALA A 47 -3.95 16.42 -16.51
C ALA A 47 -2.82 15.38 -16.64
N GLU A 48 -2.05 15.15 -15.57
CA GLU A 48 -0.84 14.31 -15.58
C GLU A 48 -1.06 12.91 -14.99
N TRP A 49 -2.29 12.56 -14.59
CA TRP A 49 -2.58 11.33 -13.85
C TRP A 49 -2.07 10.06 -14.54
N ASP A 50 -2.34 9.94 -15.85
CA ASP A 50 -2.01 8.75 -16.64
C ASP A 50 -0.49 8.62 -16.89
N ASP A 51 0.26 9.72 -16.82
CA ASP A 51 1.71 9.75 -16.98
C ASP A 51 2.45 9.42 -15.68
N TYR A 52 1.76 9.46 -14.54
CA TYR A 52 2.35 9.12 -13.25
C TYR A 52 2.62 7.62 -13.12
N SER A 53 3.77 7.30 -12.51
CA SER A 53 4.03 5.93 -12.08
C SER A 53 2.97 5.48 -11.06
N LEU A 54 2.67 4.18 -11.04
CA LEU A 54 1.72 3.61 -10.07
C LEU A 54 2.09 3.94 -8.63
N ALA A 55 3.39 4.04 -8.31
CA ALA A 55 3.87 4.44 -7.01
C ALA A 55 3.44 5.89 -6.66
N ARG A 56 3.53 6.82 -7.62
CA ARG A 56 3.10 8.21 -7.45
C ARG A 56 1.58 8.35 -7.37
N GLN A 57 0.83 7.63 -8.21
CA GLN A 57 -0.63 7.59 -8.11
C GLN A 57 -1.08 7.11 -6.72
N ARG A 58 -0.44 6.05 -6.20
CA ARG A 58 -0.71 5.54 -4.84
C ARG A 58 -0.30 6.51 -3.74
N ALA A 59 0.79 7.26 -3.92
CA ALA A 59 1.22 8.29 -2.99
C ALA A 59 0.15 9.38 -2.85
N ILE A 60 -0.31 9.93 -3.98
CA ILE A 60 -1.36 10.96 -4.03
C ILE A 60 -2.65 10.44 -3.38
N ILE A 61 -3.08 9.21 -3.72
CA ILE A 61 -4.28 8.63 -3.09
C ILE A 61 -4.10 8.51 -1.57
N LYS A 62 -2.96 8.01 -1.08
CA LYS A 62 -2.71 7.85 0.36
C LYS A 62 -2.68 9.17 1.13
N GLU A 63 -2.30 10.26 0.49
CA GLU A 63 -2.25 11.59 1.11
C GLU A 63 -3.67 12.11 1.40
N HIS A 64 -4.57 11.95 0.43
CA HIS A 64 -5.93 12.50 0.48
C HIS A 64 -7.00 11.51 0.97
N LEU A 65 -6.81 10.20 0.79
CA LEU A 65 -7.78 9.15 1.12
C LEU A 65 -7.43 8.50 2.46
N ILE A 66 -8.35 8.54 3.42
CA ILE A 66 -8.20 7.92 4.74
C ILE A 66 -8.50 6.42 4.64
N ALA A 67 -9.64 6.07 4.04
CA ALA A 67 -10.12 4.71 3.97
C ALA A 67 -11.07 4.51 2.78
N VAL A 68 -11.34 3.25 2.44
CA VAL A 68 -12.43 2.86 1.54
C VAL A 68 -13.29 1.85 2.29
N VAL A 69 -14.57 2.18 2.48
CA VAL A 69 -15.55 1.24 3.04
C VAL A 69 -16.07 0.38 1.90
N VAL A 70 -15.95 -0.94 2.04
CA VAL A 70 -16.38 -1.91 1.03
C VAL A 70 -17.65 -2.60 1.51
N HIS A 71 -18.76 -2.35 0.84
CA HIS A 71 -20.04 -2.99 1.10
C HIS A 71 -20.09 -4.41 0.50
N PRO A 72 -20.88 -5.33 1.09
CA PRO A 72 -20.95 -6.69 0.61
C PRO A 72 -21.60 -6.77 -0.78
N ALA A 73 -20.80 -7.14 -1.79
CA ALA A 73 -21.29 -7.64 -3.07
C ALA A 73 -21.68 -9.11 -2.86
N GLY A 74 -22.97 -9.45 -2.86
CA GLY A 74 -23.42 -10.84 -2.68
C GLY A 74 -22.67 -11.85 -3.57
N ARG A 75 -22.61 -13.13 -3.15
CA ARG A 75 -21.80 -14.18 -3.80
C ARG A 75 -22.04 -14.25 -5.31
N GLY A 76 -20.95 -14.24 -6.10
CA GLY A 76 -21.00 -14.40 -7.57
C GLY A 76 -21.38 -13.14 -8.35
N ARG A 77 -21.45 -11.97 -7.70
CA ARG A 77 -21.67 -10.68 -8.37
C ARG A 77 -20.39 -10.15 -9.01
N ARG A 78 -20.54 -9.41 -10.12
CA ARG A 78 -19.46 -8.64 -10.75
C ARG A 78 -19.07 -7.46 -9.83
N PHE A 79 -17.85 -6.96 -9.99
CA PHE A 79 -17.40 -5.74 -9.33
C PHE A 79 -18.40 -4.60 -9.58
N ASP A 80 -18.86 -3.98 -8.49
CA ASP A 80 -19.79 -2.88 -8.48
C ASP A 80 -19.13 -1.69 -7.74
N PRO A 81 -18.76 -0.61 -8.45
CA PRO A 81 -18.14 0.56 -7.84
C PRO A 81 -19.02 1.25 -6.80
N ASP A 82 -20.35 1.12 -6.90
CA ASP A 82 -21.31 1.78 -6.01
C ASP A 82 -21.32 1.16 -4.60
N LEU A 83 -20.60 0.04 -4.42
CA LEU A 83 -20.37 -0.60 -3.11
C LEU A 83 -19.11 -0.07 -2.42
N LEU A 84 -18.41 0.91 -3.00
CA LEU A 84 -17.21 1.51 -2.42
C LEU A 84 -17.50 2.94 -1.98
N ASP A 85 -17.41 3.19 -0.67
CA ASP A 85 -17.50 4.53 -0.12
C ASP A 85 -16.09 5.03 0.29
N PRO A 86 -15.45 5.90 -0.51
CA PRO A 86 -14.18 6.50 -0.14
C PRO A 86 -14.36 7.55 0.96
N VAL A 87 -13.56 7.44 2.01
CA VAL A 87 -13.48 8.40 3.12
C VAL A 87 -12.27 9.30 2.89
N TRP A 88 -12.54 10.55 2.54
CA TRP A 88 -11.51 11.56 2.25
C TRP A 88 -11.06 12.29 3.51
N ARG A 89 -9.83 12.78 3.50
CA ARG A 89 -9.31 13.68 4.54
C ARG A 89 -9.94 15.05 4.34
N GLU A 90 -10.64 15.55 5.36
CA GLU A 90 -11.16 16.92 5.36
C GLU A 90 -10.00 17.92 5.40
N GLU A 91 -10.02 18.92 4.50
CA GLU A 91 -9.11 20.06 4.56
C GLU A 91 -9.48 20.89 5.79
N THR A 92 -8.67 20.80 6.86
CA THR A 92 -8.76 21.67 8.03
C THR A 92 -7.90 22.90 7.82
#